data_AF-W6TXL0-F1
#
_entry.id   AF-W6TXL0-F1
#
_cell.length_a   1.000
_cell.length_b   1.000
_cell.length_c   1.000
_cell.angle_alpha   90.00
_cell.angle_beta   90.00
_cell.angle_gamma   90.00
#
_symmetry.space_group_name_H-M   'P 1'
#
loop_
_entity.id
_entity.type
_entity.pdbx_description
1 polymer ?
#
loop_
_entity_poly.entity_id
_entity_poly.type
_entity_poly.pdbx_seq_one_letter_code
_entity_poly.pdbx_strand_id
1 'polypeptide(L)'
;MKPASIKDIAGKANVSITTVSFILNGKAEQMRISKAVIEKVNTIIKEFDFKPNQVARSLRTGNTQTIGLIVEDISNPFFASIARKIEDKAYKKGYKISYSSTENDPVKAKELIEMFKSRQVDAYIIAPVPGIEGEIKQLLAERIPVVIFDRNLPDMEVNCVVVDNFNGTYIATKHLIDSGKKNIAFVTVDLHVDQINNRFLGYEKALQDHGIKFNKDIYTEIPFDSTDDNTNAQLMLLFEKNPKIDAVLFSTNYLAIKGLLVLKLINKEINDDFSIVAYDDHDVFKLHTPPISVVDQPIEEMAEKIIDVLLNELASASNTLVKREACKVILQPKFIKR
;
A
#
# COMPACT_ATOMS: atom_id res chain seq x y z
N MET A 1 -41.09 -6.36 -5.03
CA MET A 1 -41.39 -7.25 -3.89
C MET A 1 -40.40 -6.94 -2.77
N LYS A 2 -40.85 -6.92 -1.51
CA LYS A 2 -39.96 -6.68 -0.35
C LYS A 2 -39.05 -7.91 -0.18
N PRO A 3 -37.72 -7.76 -0.09
CA PRO A 3 -36.84 -8.89 0.16
C PRO A 3 -37.21 -9.54 1.50
N ALA A 4 -37.19 -10.87 1.52
CA ALA A 4 -37.51 -11.65 2.71
C ALA A 4 -36.59 -11.23 3.87
N SER A 5 -37.16 -11.11 5.07
CA SER A 5 -36.42 -10.78 6.29
C SER A 5 -36.13 -12.03 7.12
N ILE A 6 -35.16 -11.94 8.03
CA ILE A 6 -34.89 -13.04 8.99
C ILE A 6 -36.14 -13.38 9.85
N LYS A 7 -37.04 -12.41 10.04
CA LYS A 7 -38.30 -12.60 10.76
C LYS A 7 -39.28 -13.49 9.96
N ASP A 8 -39.29 -13.35 8.64
CA ASP A 8 -40.14 -14.16 7.76
C ASP A 8 -39.69 -15.63 7.75
N ILE A 9 -38.36 -15.84 7.71
CA ILE A 9 -37.74 -17.18 7.82
C ILE A 9 -38.06 -17.81 9.18
N ALA A 10 -37.89 -17.06 10.27
CA ALA A 10 -38.18 -17.53 11.62
C ALA A 10 -39.66 -17.92 11.80
N GLY A 11 -40.58 -17.09 11.28
CA GLY A 11 -42.01 -17.35 11.29
C GLY A 11 -42.38 -18.62 10.53
N LYS A 12 -41.87 -18.80 9.30
CA LYS A 12 -42.16 -20.01 8.52
C LYS A 12 -41.53 -21.28 9.11
N ALA A 13 -40.35 -21.16 9.69
CA ALA A 13 -39.67 -22.28 10.34
C ALA A 13 -40.28 -22.62 11.72
N ASN A 14 -41.10 -21.74 12.29
CA ASN A 14 -41.63 -21.82 13.65
C ASN A 14 -40.50 -21.93 14.71
N VAL A 15 -39.51 -21.05 14.59
CA VAL A 15 -38.38 -20.95 15.53
C VAL A 15 -38.10 -19.49 15.87
N SER A 16 -37.24 -19.22 16.87
CA SER A 16 -36.85 -17.85 17.19
C SER A 16 -35.95 -17.24 16.11
N ILE A 17 -35.97 -15.91 15.97
CA ILE A 17 -35.02 -15.16 15.12
C ILE A 17 -33.57 -15.50 15.50
N THR A 18 -33.30 -15.67 16.80
CA THR A 18 -31.99 -16.07 17.33
C THR A 18 -31.54 -17.43 16.80
N THR A 19 -32.45 -18.42 16.73
CA THR A 19 -32.18 -19.75 16.18
C THR A 19 -31.78 -19.65 14.71
N VAL A 20 -32.52 -18.89 13.90
CA VAL A 20 -32.17 -18.65 12.49
C VAL A 20 -30.81 -17.95 12.38
N SER A 21 -30.53 -16.97 13.26
CA SER A 21 -29.25 -16.27 13.29
C SER A 21 -28.07 -17.18 13.60
N PHE A 22 -28.20 -18.12 14.54
CA PHE A 22 -27.13 -19.09 14.82
C PHE A 22 -26.85 -20.03 13.65
N ILE A 23 -27.91 -20.46 12.94
CA ILE A 23 -27.77 -21.29 11.74
C ILE A 23 -27.05 -20.51 10.63
N LEU A 24 -27.49 -19.28 10.35
CA LEU A 24 -26.87 -18.42 9.32
C LEU A 24 -25.40 -18.08 9.62
N ASN A 25 -25.01 -17.99 10.90
CA ASN A 25 -23.64 -17.68 11.31
C ASN A 25 -22.78 -18.94 11.57
N GLY A 26 -23.25 -20.14 11.21
CA GLY A 26 -22.50 -21.39 11.40
C GLY A 26 -22.30 -21.81 12.87
N LYS A 27 -23.08 -21.26 13.80
CA LYS A 27 -23.01 -21.54 15.25
C LYS A 27 -24.06 -22.56 15.72
N ALA A 28 -24.73 -23.23 14.79
CA ALA A 28 -25.87 -24.11 15.12
C ALA A 28 -25.48 -25.29 16.02
N GLU A 29 -24.34 -25.93 15.74
CA GLU A 29 -23.85 -27.07 16.53
C GLU A 29 -23.42 -26.64 17.94
N GLN A 30 -22.73 -25.50 18.06
CA GLN A 30 -22.33 -24.92 19.34
C GLN A 30 -23.54 -24.63 20.23
N MET A 31 -24.63 -24.15 19.63
CA MET A 31 -25.89 -23.87 20.31
C MET A 31 -26.81 -25.10 20.43
N ARG A 32 -26.30 -26.30 20.13
CA ARG A 32 -27.01 -27.59 20.23
C ARG A 32 -28.34 -27.61 19.48
N ILE A 33 -28.42 -26.89 18.35
CA ILE A 33 -29.61 -26.88 17.51
C ILE A 33 -29.70 -28.23 16.79
N SER A 34 -30.86 -28.88 16.84
CA SER A 34 -31.05 -30.20 16.24
C SER A 34 -30.89 -30.16 14.71
N LYS A 35 -30.35 -31.25 14.13
CA LYS A 35 -30.16 -31.37 12.67
C LYS A 35 -31.45 -31.13 11.89
N ALA A 36 -32.58 -31.64 12.38
CA ALA A 36 -33.89 -31.44 11.79
C ALA A 36 -34.28 -29.95 11.70
N VAL A 37 -33.97 -29.14 12.73
CA VAL A 37 -34.23 -27.70 12.72
C VAL A 37 -33.29 -26.98 11.75
N ILE A 38 -32.02 -27.37 11.69
CA ILE A 38 -31.04 -26.82 10.75
C ILE A 38 -31.49 -27.05 9.30
N GLU A 39 -31.87 -28.28 8.95
CA GLU A 39 -32.36 -28.64 7.62
C GLU A 39 -33.64 -27.89 7.24
N LYS A 40 -34.60 -27.80 8.17
CA LYS A 40 -35.86 -27.06 7.96
C LYS A 40 -35.59 -25.59 7.64
N VAL A 41 -34.74 -24.93 8.42
CA VAL A 41 -34.39 -23.52 8.21
C VAL A 41 -33.63 -23.32 6.91
N ASN A 42 -32.66 -24.19 6.58
CA ASN A 42 -31.91 -24.10 5.33
C ASN A 42 -32.79 -24.29 4.09
N THR A 43 -33.80 -25.16 4.17
CA THR A 43 -34.78 -25.35 3.09
C THR A 43 -35.58 -24.08 2.84
N ILE A 44 -36.06 -23.44 3.91
CA ILE A 44 -36.82 -22.20 3.83
C ILE A 44 -35.94 -21.05 3.31
N ILE A 45 -34.67 -20.96 3.73
CA ILE A 45 -33.73 -19.95 3.21
C ILE A 45 -33.60 -20.07 1.68
N LYS A 46 -33.46 -21.30 1.16
CA LYS A 46 -33.39 -21.55 -0.29
C LYS A 46 -34.68 -21.18 -1.00
N GLU A 47 -35.82 -21.55 -0.43
CA GLU A 47 -37.14 -21.26 -1.01
C GLU A 47 -37.40 -19.75 -1.13
N PHE A 48 -36.92 -18.96 -0.18
CA PHE A 48 -37.09 -17.50 -0.17
C PHE A 48 -35.99 -16.73 -0.93
N ASP A 49 -34.99 -17.42 -1.49
CA ASP A 49 -33.71 -16.82 -1.94
C ASP A 49 -33.16 -15.82 -0.90
N PHE A 50 -33.28 -16.18 0.38
CA PHE A 50 -32.95 -15.25 1.46
C PHE A 50 -31.44 -15.09 1.56
N LYS A 51 -31.00 -13.83 1.43
CA LYS A 51 -29.61 -13.44 1.65
C LYS A 51 -29.53 -12.53 2.87
N PRO A 52 -28.66 -12.82 3.84
CA PRO A 52 -28.43 -11.93 4.98
C PRO A 52 -28.10 -10.52 4.49
N ASN A 53 -28.88 -9.54 4.94
CA ASN A 53 -28.61 -8.13 4.62
C ASN A 53 -27.44 -7.65 5.49
N GLN A 54 -26.28 -7.43 4.87
CA GLN A 54 -25.07 -6.95 5.55
C GLN A 54 -25.30 -5.59 6.22
N VAL A 55 -26.09 -4.69 5.64
CA VAL A 55 -26.44 -3.39 6.24
C VAL A 55 -27.26 -3.58 7.51
N ALA A 56 -28.26 -4.47 7.50
CA ALA A 56 -29.04 -4.77 8.69
C ALA A 56 -28.20 -5.49 9.78
N ARG A 57 -27.22 -6.30 9.36
CA ARG A 57 -26.26 -6.95 10.26
C ARG A 57 -25.32 -5.92 10.89
N SER A 58 -24.74 -5.02 10.10
CA SER A 58 -23.81 -4.00 10.58
C SER A 58 -24.47 -3.00 11.51
N LEU A 59 -25.70 -2.58 11.24
CA LEU A 59 -26.49 -1.74 12.16
C LEU A 59 -26.72 -2.41 13.52
N ARG A 60 -26.84 -3.74 13.55
CA ARG A 60 -27.01 -4.51 14.80
C ARG A 60 -25.68 -4.76 15.51
N THR A 61 -24.61 -5.03 14.78
CA THR A 61 -23.30 -5.38 15.36
C THR A 61 -22.39 -4.19 15.58
N GLY A 62 -22.70 -3.03 15.00
CA GLY A 62 -21.82 -1.86 14.96
C GLY A 62 -20.54 -2.07 14.14
N ASN A 63 -20.51 -3.10 13.29
CA ASN A 63 -19.31 -3.52 12.54
C ASN A 63 -19.69 -3.95 11.12
N THR A 64 -18.99 -3.43 10.12
CA THR A 64 -19.24 -3.67 8.69
C THR A 64 -18.35 -4.76 8.08
N GLN A 65 -17.39 -5.27 8.85
CA GLN A 65 -16.30 -6.15 8.40
C GLN A 65 -15.57 -5.60 7.17
N THR A 66 -15.41 -4.28 7.12
CA THR A 66 -14.84 -3.57 5.98
C THR A 66 -13.70 -2.65 6.43
N ILE A 67 -12.58 -2.71 5.71
CA ILE A 67 -11.40 -1.86 5.92
C ILE A 67 -11.29 -0.93 4.72
N GLY A 68 -11.10 0.37 4.95
CA GLY A 68 -10.75 1.33 3.91
C GLY A 68 -9.26 1.27 3.63
N LEU A 69 -8.87 1.03 2.37
CA LEU A 69 -7.49 1.13 1.91
C LEU A 69 -7.35 2.35 1.00
N ILE A 70 -6.61 3.36 1.48
CA ILE A 70 -6.34 4.61 0.78
C ILE A 70 -4.88 4.59 0.34
N VAL A 71 -4.63 4.65 -0.96
CA VAL A 71 -3.28 4.64 -1.57
C VAL A 71 -3.09 5.84 -2.47
N GLU A 72 -1.87 6.08 -2.95
CA GLU A 72 -1.59 7.15 -3.92
C GLU A 72 -2.28 6.87 -5.26
N ASP A 73 -1.90 5.76 -5.91
CA ASP A 73 -2.48 5.33 -7.18
C ASP A 73 -2.52 3.80 -7.26
N ILE A 74 -3.72 3.22 -7.29
CA ILE A 74 -3.92 1.77 -7.43
C ILE A 74 -3.44 1.21 -8.78
N SER A 75 -3.22 2.05 -9.79
CA SER A 75 -2.68 1.63 -11.09
C SER A 75 -1.17 1.37 -11.03
N ASN A 76 -0.46 1.97 -10.07
CA ASN A 76 0.95 1.71 -9.84
C ASN A 76 1.16 0.25 -9.37
N PRO A 77 2.03 -0.53 -10.03
CA PRO A 77 2.28 -1.93 -9.69
C PRO A 77 2.69 -2.21 -8.24
N PHE A 78 3.37 -1.27 -7.57
CA PHE A 78 3.68 -1.39 -6.15
C PHE A 78 2.40 -1.41 -5.31
N PHE A 79 1.54 -0.39 -5.47
CA PHE A 79 0.28 -0.27 -4.74
C PHE A 79 -0.71 -1.39 -5.10
N ALA A 80 -0.80 -1.77 -6.38
CA ALA A 80 -1.63 -2.89 -6.80
C ALA A 80 -1.20 -4.21 -6.14
N SER A 81 0.11 -4.47 -6.09
CA SER A 81 0.67 -5.70 -5.53
C SER A 81 0.42 -5.78 -4.02
N ILE A 82 0.72 -4.72 -3.26
CA ILE A 82 0.48 -4.72 -1.81
C ILE A 82 -1.02 -4.77 -1.48
N ALA A 83 -1.87 -4.04 -2.22
CA ALA A 83 -3.32 -4.07 -2.06
C ALA A 83 -3.87 -5.49 -2.21
N ARG A 84 -3.40 -6.24 -3.23
CA ARG A 84 -3.78 -7.64 -3.42
C ARG A 84 -3.40 -8.53 -2.24
N LYS A 85 -2.18 -8.35 -1.70
CA LYS A 85 -1.72 -9.13 -0.53
C LYS A 85 -2.50 -8.81 0.74
N ILE A 86 -2.79 -7.52 0.97
CA ILE A 86 -3.66 -7.05 2.05
C ILE A 86 -5.06 -7.67 1.91
N GLU A 87 -5.63 -7.67 0.71
CA GLU A 87 -6.93 -8.27 0.39
C GLU A 87 -6.98 -9.75 0.77
N ASP A 88 -6.03 -10.54 0.26
CA ASP A 88 -5.99 -11.99 0.48
C ASP A 88 -5.86 -12.32 1.99
N LYS A 89 -5.10 -11.53 2.74
CA LYS A 89 -4.92 -11.70 4.19
C LYS A 89 -6.16 -11.25 4.98
N ALA A 90 -6.75 -10.11 4.64
CA ALA A 90 -7.98 -9.60 5.26
C ALA A 90 -9.16 -10.55 5.01
N TYR A 91 -9.28 -11.09 3.79
CA TYR A 91 -10.34 -12.03 3.41
C TYR A 91 -10.32 -13.28 4.29
N LYS A 92 -9.14 -13.85 4.55
CA LYS A 92 -8.97 -15.03 5.45
C LYS A 92 -9.42 -14.75 6.88
N LYS A 93 -9.50 -13.47 7.28
CA LYS A 93 -9.91 -13.02 8.61
C LYS A 93 -11.36 -12.49 8.63
N GLY A 94 -12.08 -12.63 7.51
CA GLY A 94 -13.48 -12.25 7.40
C GLY A 94 -13.72 -10.77 7.07
N TYR A 95 -12.67 -10.00 6.75
CA TYR A 95 -12.77 -8.60 6.35
C TYR A 95 -12.77 -8.44 4.83
N LYS A 96 -13.39 -7.37 4.35
CA LYS A 96 -13.35 -6.90 2.96
C LYS A 96 -12.56 -5.60 2.89
N ILE A 97 -11.91 -5.35 1.75
CA ILE A 97 -11.20 -4.10 1.49
C ILE A 97 -12.03 -3.25 0.53
N SER A 98 -12.11 -1.94 0.81
CA SER A 98 -12.58 -0.94 -0.14
C SER A 98 -11.42 -0.01 -0.50
N TYR A 99 -11.09 0.10 -1.79
CA TYR A 99 -9.91 0.81 -2.28
C TYR A 99 -10.24 2.22 -2.73
N SER A 100 -9.30 3.17 -2.58
CA SER A 100 -9.37 4.49 -3.20
C SER A 100 -7.98 5.07 -3.42
N SER A 101 -7.83 5.84 -4.50
CA SER A 101 -6.57 6.53 -4.88
C SER A 101 -6.67 8.02 -4.55
N THR A 102 -5.63 8.57 -3.90
CA THR A 102 -5.55 10.00 -3.56
C THR A 102 -4.92 10.83 -4.67
N GLU A 103 -4.16 10.23 -5.58
CA GLU A 103 -3.33 10.94 -6.58
C GLU A 103 -2.42 11.98 -5.92
N ASN A 104 -2.02 11.73 -4.67
CA ASN A 104 -1.24 12.65 -3.85
C ASN A 104 -1.92 14.02 -3.60
N ASP A 105 -3.24 14.10 -3.77
CA ASP A 105 -4.07 15.28 -3.48
C ASP A 105 -4.63 15.21 -2.05
N PRO A 106 -4.26 16.14 -1.15
CA PRO A 106 -4.75 16.14 0.23
C PRO A 106 -6.26 16.45 0.33
N VAL A 107 -6.84 17.24 -0.57
CA VAL A 107 -8.28 17.52 -0.58
C VAL A 107 -9.04 16.23 -0.88
N LYS A 108 -8.64 15.53 -1.94
CA LYS A 108 -9.21 14.22 -2.30
C LYS A 108 -9.04 13.20 -1.19
N ALA A 109 -7.87 13.14 -0.56
CA ALA A 109 -7.61 12.23 0.55
C ALA A 109 -8.57 12.47 1.74
N LYS A 110 -8.85 13.73 2.10
CA LYS A 110 -9.80 14.09 3.16
C LYS A 110 -11.23 13.66 2.81
N GLU A 111 -11.67 13.93 1.58
CA GLU A 111 -12.98 13.49 1.09
C GLU A 111 -13.13 11.96 1.13
N LEU A 112 -12.07 11.22 0.78
CA LEU A 112 -12.06 9.75 0.84
C LEU A 112 -12.14 9.23 2.27
N ILE A 113 -11.43 9.85 3.22
CA ILE A 113 -11.50 9.51 4.65
C ILE A 113 -12.93 9.69 5.17
N GLU A 114 -13.54 10.84 4.89
CA GLU A 114 -14.92 11.15 5.29
C GLU A 114 -15.94 10.24 4.59
N MET A 115 -15.73 9.91 3.32
CA MET A 115 -16.56 8.97 2.59
C MET A 115 -16.52 7.58 3.25
N PHE A 116 -15.34 7.06 3.58
CA PHE A 116 -15.22 5.80 4.29
C PHE A 116 -15.84 5.84 5.70
N LYS A 117 -15.73 6.98 6.39
CA LYS A 117 -16.33 7.20 7.70
C LYS A 117 -17.86 7.14 7.62
N SER A 118 -18.45 7.81 6.62
CA SER A 118 -19.89 7.77 6.35
C SER A 118 -20.40 6.36 6.04
N ARG A 119 -19.54 5.50 5.48
CA ARG A 119 -19.81 4.09 5.21
C ARG A 119 -19.52 3.17 6.39
N GLN A 120 -19.11 3.71 7.53
CA GLN A 120 -18.81 2.97 8.75
C GLN A 120 -17.78 1.85 8.53
N VAL A 121 -16.71 2.12 7.78
CA VAL A 121 -15.58 1.17 7.75
C VAL A 121 -15.05 0.98 9.17
N ASP A 122 -14.64 -0.25 9.50
CA ASP A 122 -14.20 -0.60 10.84
C ASP A 122 -12.78 -0.10 11.13
N ALA A 123 -11.99 0.14 10.09
CA ALA A 123 -10.57 0.44 10.19
C ALA A 123 -10.03 1.02 8.87
N TYR A 124 -8.86 1.65 8.97
CA TYR A 124 -8.18 2.31 7.86
C TYR A 124 -6.74 1.80 7.68
N ILE A 125 -6.36 1.59 6.42
CA ILE A 125 -4.97 1.46 5.99
C ILE A 125 -4.71 2.62 5.02
N ILE A 126 -3.73 3.47 5.32
CA ILE A 126 -3.53 4.72 4.58
C ILE A 126 -2.06 4.86 4.17
N ALA A 127 -1.79 5.14 2.89
CA ALA A 127 -0.53 5.76 2.47
C ALA A 127 -0.69 7.28 2.54
N PRO A 128 -0.15 7.97 3.57
CA PRO A 128 -0.59 9.32 3.88
C PRO A 128 -0.03 10.39 2.93
N VAL A 129 -0.88 11.31 2.51
CA VAL A 129 -0.48 12.51 1.76
C VAL A 129 -0.20 13.65 2.75
N PRO A 130 0.83 14.50 2.54
CA PRO A 130 1.04 15.67 3.40
C PRO A 130 -0.22 16.52 3.53
N GLY A 131 -0.58 16.92 4.76
CA GLY A 131 -1.76 17.77 5.02
C GLY A 131 -3.02 17.02 5.47
N ILE A 132 -2.98 15.70 5.65
CA ILE A 132 -4.09 14.89 6.20
C ILE A 132 -3.92 14.50 7.68
N GLU A 133 -2.92 15.07 8.35
CA GLU A 133 -2.57 14.70 9.73
C GLU A 133 -3.72 14.99 10.70
N GLY A 134 -4.51 16.03 10.44
CA GLY A 134 -5.69 16.37 11.24
C GLY A 134 -6.77 15.29 11.17
N GLU A 135 -7.01 14.76 9.99
CA GLU A 135 -8.01 13.72 9.73
C GLU A 135 -7.59 12.38 10.36
N ILE A 136 -6.31 12.02 10.26
CA ILE A 136 -5.78 10.82 10.95
C ILE A 136 -5.89 11.00 12.47
N LYS A 137 -5.52 12.17 13.02
CA LYS A 137 -5.69 12.47 14.46
C LYS A 137 -7.14 12.34 14.90
N GLN A 138 -8.09 12.76 14.08
CA GLN A 138 -9.51 12.63 14.37
C GLN A 138 -9.95 11.15 14.41
N LEU A 139 -9.54 10.33 13.44
CA LEU A 139 -9.82 8.89 13.46
C LEU A 139 -9.29 8.21 14.74
N LEU A 140 -8.06 8.56 15.15
CA LEU A 140 -7.45 8.04 16.37
C LEU A 140 -8.19 8.50 17.63
N ALA A 141 -8.61 9.77 17.69
CA ALA A 141 -9.40 10.31 18.80
C ALA A 141 -10.78 9.61 18.93
N GLU A 142 -11.37 9.24 17.81
CA GLU A 142 -12.61 8.46 17.72
C GLU A 142 -12.39 6.95 17.96
N ARG A 143 -11.15 6.54 18.25
CA ARG A 143 -10.72 5.15 18.49
C ARG A 143 -10.96 4.21 17.31
N ILE A 144 -10.97 4.77 16.10
CA ILE A 144 -11.01 3.97 14.88
C ILE A 144 -9.58 3.49 14.59
N PRO A 145 -9.34 2.18 14.43
CA PRO A 145 -8.01 1.66 14.10
C PRO A 145 -7.47 2.22 12.78
N VAL A 146 -6.22 2.68 12.81
CA VAL A 146 -5.51 3.22 11.65
C VAL A 146 -4.10 2.67 11.61
N VAL A 147 -3.72 2.11 10.46
CA VAL A 147 -2.32 1.79 10.14
C VAL A 147 -1.91 2.62 8.93
N ILE A 148 -0.85 3.41 9.08
CA ILE A 148 -0.19 4.06 7.94
C ILE A 148 0.91 3.17 7.36
N PHE A 149 1.14 3.26 6.06
CA PHE A 149 2.23 2.54 5.40
C PHE A 149 2.84 3.36 4.26
N ASP A 150 3.98 2.89 3.72
CA ASP A 150 4.77 3.53 2.65
C ASP A 150 5.42 4.86 3.06
N ARG A 151 4.66 5.75 3.70
CA ARG A 151 5.07 7.07 4.17
C ARG A 151 4.90 7.18 5.67
N ASN A 152 5.86 7.86 6.31
CA ASN A 152 5.90 8.05 7.76
C ASN A 152 5.33 9.42 8.16
N LEU A 153 4.77 9.52 9.36
CA LEU A 153 4.35 10.77 9.99
C LEU A 153 5.11 10.89 11.33
N PRO A 154 6.33 11.47 11.34
CA PRO A 154 7.25 11.38 12.49
C PRO A 154 6.69 11.98 13.78
N ASP A 155 5.87 13.03 13.68
CA ASP A 155 5.30 13.74 14.84
C ASP A 155 3.93 13.19 15.27
N MET A 156 3.60 11.95 14.88
CA MET A 156 2.32 11.32 15.17
C MET A 156 2.47 9.92 15.76
N GLU A 157 1.81 9.68 16.89
CA GLU A 157 1.66 8.35 17.47
C GLU A 157 0.60 7.54 16.71
N VAL A 158 0.99 6.96 15.59
CA VAL A 158 0.14 6.12 14.74
C VAL A 158 0.88 4.84 14.36
N ASN A 159 0.16 3.72 14.28
CA ASN A 159 0.72 2.46 13.80
C ASN A 159 1.26 2.63 12.38
N CYS A 160 2.50 2.22 12.13
CA CYS A 160 3.21 2.56 10.90
C CYS A 160 4.03 1.36 10.40
N VAL A 161 3.90 1.01 9.11
CA VAL A 161 4.70 -0.02 8.44
C VAL A 161 5.41 0.61 7.23
N VAL A 162 6.72 0.80 7.35
CA VAL A 162 7.54 1.45 6.31
C VAL A 162 8.75 0.59 5.97
N VAL A 163 9.45 0.97 4.90
CA VAL A 163 10.70 0.34 4.47
C VAL A 163 11.87 1.29 4.73
N ASP A 164 13.04 0.72 5.03
CA ASP A 164 14.30 1.43 5.14
C ASP A 164 14.79 1.93 3.77
N ASN A 165 14.19 3.03 3.31
CA ASN A 165 14.44 3.64 2.01
C ASN A 165 15.89 4.14 1.86
N PHE A 166 16.50 4.56 2.97
CA PHE A 166 17.89 4.99 3.03
C PHE A 166 18.83 3.83 2.71
N ASN A 167 18.66 2.71 3.42
CA ASN A 167 19.50 1.53 3.18
C ASN A 167 19.28 0.95 1.77
N GLY A 168 18.05 1.02 1.26
CA GLY A 168 17.71 0.58 -0.10
C GLY A 168 18.56 1.24 -1.18
N THR A 169 18.59 2.57 -1.20
CA THR A 169 19.41 3.30 -2.19
C THR A 169 20.90 3.28 -1.86
N TYR A 170 21.28 3.25 -0.58
CA TYR A 170 22.69 3.07 -0.20
C TYR A 170 23.29 1.81 -0.82
N ILE A 171 22.62 0.66 -0.66
CA ILE A 171 23.07 -0.62 -1.22
C ILE A 171 23.11 -0.58 -2.75
N ALA A 172 22.09 0.00 -3.39
CA ALA A 172 22.04 0.15 -4.85
C ALA A 172 23.17 1.02 -5.41
N THR A 173 23.40 2.18 -4.80
CA THR A 173 24.48 3.08 -5.21
C THR A 173 25.84 2.46 -4.94
N LYS A 174 26.03 1.83 -3.78
CA LYS A 174 27.25 1.07 -3.49
C LYS A 174 27.51 0.00 -4.55
N HIS A 175 26.49 -0.73 -4.98
CA HIS A 175 26.62 -1.74 -6.04
C HIS A 175 27.12 -1.14 -7.36
N LEU A 176 26.60 0.02 -7.76
CA LEU A 176 27.07 0.73 -8.96
C LEU A 176 28.55 1.16 -8.81
N ILE A 177 28.93 1.69 -7.65
CA ILE A 177 30.31 2.09 -7.36
C ILE A 177 31.26 0.89 -7.39
N ASP A 178 30.89 -0.21 -6.71
CA ASP A 178 31.66 -1.47 -6.68
C ASP A 178 31.84 -2.06 -8.10
N SER A 179 30.92 -1.75 -9.02
CA SER A 179 30.97 -2.15 -10.43
C SER A 179 31.78 -1.18 -11.31
N GLY A 180 32.45 -0.20 -10.71
CA GLY A 180 33.35 0.74 -11.39
C GLY A 180 32.70 2.04 -11.86
N LYS A 181 31.42 2.27 -11.57
CA LYS A 181 30.69 3.49 -11.96
C LYS A 181 31.09 4.68 -11.09
N LYS A 182 31.27 5.85 -11.70
CA LYS A 182 31.77 7.07 -11.04
C LYS A 182 30.87 8.27 -11.23
N ASN A 183 30.13 8.33 -12.32
CA ASN A 183 29.22 9.42 -12.68
C ASN A 183 27.78 8.90 -12.65
N ILE A 184 27.34 8.58 -11.42
CA ILE A 184 26.04 7.99 -11.16
C ILE A 184 25.03 9.13 -11.07
N ALA A 185 24.10 9.21 -12.03
CA ALA A 185 22.99 10.15 -11.94
C ALA A 185 21.92 9.64 -10.96
N PHE A 186 21.26 10.55 -10.28
CA PHE A 186 20.09 10.25 -9.44
C PHE A 186 18.88 11.00 -9.97
N VAL A 187 17.87 10.24 -10.40
CA VAL A 187 16.63 10.79 -10.95
C VAL A 187 15.50 10.51 -9.97
N THR A 188 14.86 11.58 -9.51
CA THR A 188 13.82 11.53 -8.50
C THR A 188 12.61 12.36 -8.85
N VAL A 189 11.56 12.18 -8.07
CA VAL A 189 10.38 13.03 -8.11
C VAL A 189 10.56 14.19 -7.13
N ASP A 190 10.12 15.38 -7.54
CA ASP A 190 9.98 16.53 -6.66
C ASP A 190 8.76 16.31 -5.74
N LEU A 191 9.00 15.54 -4.68
CA LEU A 191 8.00 15.24 -3.68
C LEU A 191 8.66 15.23 -2.30
N HIS A 192 8.33 16.22 -1.48
CA HIS A 192 8.89 16.40 -0.15
C HIS A 192 8.28 15.45 0.89
N VAL A 193 8.57 14.16 0.74
CA VAL A 193 8.11 13.08 1.63
C VAL A 193 9.27 12.23 2.12
N ASP A 194 9.17 11.73 3.35
CA ASP A 194 10.26 11.03 4.06
C ASP A 194 10.92 9.93 3.22
N GLN A 195 10.14 9.11 2.51
CA GLN A 195 10.69 8.00 1.74
C GLN A 195 11.54 8.47 0.55
N ILE A 196 11.12 9.51 -0.17
CA ILE A 196 11.86 10.06 -1.31
C ILE A 196 13.14 10.76 -0.83
N ASN A 197 13.04 11.53 0.26
CA ASN A 197 14.20 12.15 0.90
C ASN A 197 15.22 11.10 1.37
N ASN A 198 14.77 10.03 2.03
CA ASN A 198 15.66 8.95 2.48
C ASN A 198 16.32 8.23 1.29
N ARG A 199 15.61 8.02 0.17
CA ARG A 199 16.20 7.48 -1.06
C ARG A 199 17.36 8.36 -1.56
N PHE A 200 17.20 9.67 -1.58
CA PHE A 200 18.29 10.59 -1.93
C PHE A 200 19.45 10.51 -0.93
N LEU A 201 19.17 10.56 0.38
CA LEU A 201 20.19 10.51 1.43
C LEU A 201 21.02 9.23 1.39
N GLY A 202 20.42 8.08 1.09
CA GLY A 202 21.15 6.82 0.92
C GLY A 202 22.11 6.83 -0.27
N TYR A 203 21.67 7.40 -1.40
CA TYR A 203 22.51 7.63 -2.58
C TYR A 203 23.68 8.57 -2.26
N GLU A 204 23.41 9.74 -1.66
CA GLU A 204 24.43 10.72 -1.31
C GLU A 204 25.44 10.14 -0.32
N LYS A 205 24.96 9.39 0.68
CA LYS A 205 25.83 8.74 1.66
C LYS A 205 26.74 7.70 1.03
N ALA A 206 26.24 6.89 0.11
CA ALA A 206 27.06 5.91 -0.61
C ALA A 206 28.16 6.59 -1.42
N LEU A 207 27.88 7.71 -2.10
CA LEU A 207 28.92 8.50 -2.78
C LEU A 207 29.96 9.02 -1.79
N GLN A 208 29.52 9.61 -0.68
CA GLN A 208 30.39 10.17 0.35
C GLN A 208 31.35 9.11 0.92
N ASP A 209 30.84 7.93 1.27
CA ASP A 209 31.62 6.84 1.87
C ASP A 209 32.70 6.27 0.92
N HIS A 210 32.53 6.44 -0.39
CA HIS A 210 33.49 6.02 -1.42
C HIS A 210 34.31 7.18 -1.99
N GLY A 211 34.25 8.36 -1.36
CA GLY A 211 35.03 9.53 -1.79
C GLY A 211 34.60 10.12 -3.14
N ILE A 212 33.38 9.83 -3.60
CA ILE A 212 32.81 10.42 -4.80
C ILE A 212 32.05 11.70 -4.41
N LYS A 213 32.42 12.82 -5.04
CA LYS A 213 31.74 14.09 -4.78
C LYS A 213 30.36 14.09 -5.43
N PHE A 214 29.33 14.42 -4.65
CA PHE A 214 28.00 14.69 -5.20
C PHE A 214 28.06 15.78 -6.27
N ASN A 215 27.46 15.51 -7.43
CA ASN A 215 27.38 16.43 -8.54
C ASN A 215 25.91 16.80 -8.80
N LYS A 216 25.58 18.07 -8.57
CA LYS A 216 24.22 18.60 -8.77
C LYS A 216 23.77 18.56 -10.23
N ASP A 217 24.70 18.57 -11.20
CA ASP A 217 24.37 18.58 -12.63
C ASP A 217 23.82 17.23 -13.13
N ILE A 218 23.99 16.15 -12.36
CA ILE A 218 23.47 14.80 -12.63
C ILE A 218 22.45 14.36 -11.58
N TYR A 219 21.90 15.32 -10.84
CA TYR A 219 20.75 15.17 -9.97
C TYR A 219 19.53 15.81 -10.65
N THR A 220 18.43 15.09 -10.76
CA THR A 220 17.23 15.59 -11.44
C THR A 220 15.98 15.28 -10.63
N GLU A 221 15.24 16.34 -10.28
CA GLU A 221 13.91 16.28 -9.68
C GLU A 221 12.87 16.54 -10.76
N ILE A 222 12.03 15.55 -11.04
CA ILE A 222 10.90 15.67 -11.96
C ILE A 222 9.65 16.04 -11.15
N PRO A 223 8.91 17.11 -11.49
CA PRO A 223 7.66 17.44 -10.81
C PRO A 223 6.70 16.24 -10.77
N PHE A 224 6.04 16.00 -9.63
CA PHE A 224 5.13 14.85 -9.47
C PHE A 224 3.98 14.83 -10.49
N ASP A 225 3.45 16.00 -10.83
CA ASP A 225 2.38 16.22 -11.80
C ASP A 225 2.90 16.46 -13.24
N SER A 226 4.19 16.20 -13.48
CA SER A 226 4.81 16.36 -14.80
C SER A 226 4.15 15.46 -15.83
N THR A 227 3.85 16.01 -17.00
CA THR A 227 3.40 15.21 -18.15
C THR A 227 4.50 14.27 -18.63
N ASP A 228 4.11 13.24 -19.37
CA ASP A 228 5.04 12.32 -20.01
C ASP A 228 6.05 13.05 -20.91
N ASP A 229 5.59 14.01 -21.71
CA ASP A 229 6.44 14.78 -22.61
C ASP A 229 7.46 15.64 -21.86
N ASN A 230 7.03 16.31 -20.78
CA ASN A 230 7.93 17.12 -19.97
C ASN A 230 8.96 16.25 -19.22
N THR A 231 8.53 15.11 -18.70
CA THR A 231 9.43 14.13 -18.06
C THR A 231 10.48 13.62 -19.04
N ASN A 232 10.04 13.23 -20.25
CA ASN A 232 10.94 12.76 -21.30
C ASN A 232 11.94 13.85 -21.72
N ALA A 233 11.50 15.09 -21.87
CA ALA A 233 12.35 16.22 -22.25
C ALA A 233 13.45 16.50 -21.20
N GLN A 234 13.09 16.46 -19.91
CA GLN A 234 14.06 16.65 -18.82
C GLN A 234 15.11 15.53 -18.77
N LEU A 235 14.68 14.28 -18.96
CA LEU A 235 15.60 13.13 -19.02
C LEU A 235 16.51 13.19 -20.25
N MET A 236 16.00 13.59 -21.42
CA MET A 236 16.83 13.81 -22.61
C MET A 236 17.88 14.88 -22.35
N LEU A 237 17.48 16.01 -21.75
CA LEU A 237 18.38 17.10 -21.39
C LEU A 237 19.47 16.69 -20.40
N LEU A 238 19.13 15.83 -19.42
CA LEU A 238 20.08 15.26 -18.47
C LEU A 238 21.21 14.52 -19.21
N PHE A 239 20.87 13.63 -20.14
CA PHE A 239 21.85 12.85 -20.90
C PHE A 239 22.63 13.73 -21.90
N GLU A 240 21.97 14.70 -22.54
CA GLU A 240 22.61 15.62 -23.49
C GLU A 240 23.68 16.48 -22.81
N LYS A 241 23.36 17.07 -21.65
CA LYS A 241 24.29 17.94 -20.91
C LYS A 241 25.41 17.18 -20.21
N ASN A 242 25.19 15.90 -19.91
CA ASN A 242 26.10 15.11 -19.08
C ASN A 242 26.51 13.79 -19.77
N PRO A 243 27.29 13.85 -20.86
CA PRO A 243 27.69 12.65 -21.61
C PRO A 243 28.58 11.67 -20.80
N LYS A 244 29.11 12.12 -19.65
CA LYS A 244 29.94 11.30 -18.76
C LYS A 244 29.13 10.39 -17.83
N ILE A 245 27.79 10.51 -17.77
CA ILE A 245 26.96 9.64 -16.95
C ILE A 245 27.20 8.18 -17.36
N ASP A 246 27.67 7.38 -16.40
CA ASP A 246 27.99 5.95 -16.54
C ASP A 246 27.03 5.04 -15.75
N ALA A 247 26.16 5.61 -14.92
CA ALA A 247 25.02 4.91 -14.37
C ALA A 247 23.87 5.85 -13.99
N VAL A 248 22.67 5.30 -13.83
CA VAL A 248 21.50 6.02 -13.30
C VAL A 248 20.82 5.19 -12.23
N LEU A 249 20.56 5.80 -11.07
CA LEU A 249 19.62 5.30 -10.07
C LEU A 249 18.32 6.11 -10.19
N PHE A 250 17.25 5.45 -10.62
CA PHE A 250 15.90 6.01 -10.59
C PHE A 250 15.26 5.71 -9.25
N SER A 251 14.81 6.76 -8.54
CA SER A 251 14.20 6.61 -7.22
C SER A 251 12.81 5.99 -7.23
N THR A 252 12.20 5.77 -8.40
CA THR A 252 10.89 5.09 -8.57
C THR A 252 10.86 4.29 -9.86
N ASN A 253 10.00 3.27 -9.92
CA ASN A 253 9.86 2.40 -11.08
C ASN A 253 9.29 3.15 -12.30
N TYR A 254 8.33 4.05 -12.11
CA TYR A 254 7.73 4.79 -13.22
C TYR A 254 8.74 5.74 -13.88
N LEU A 255 9.62 6.40 -13.09
CA LEU A 255 10.72 7.19 -13.64
C LEU A 255 11.73 6.32 -14.38
N ALA A 256 12.03 5.11 -13.86
CA ALA A 256 12.90 4.17 -14.56
C ALA A 256 12.31 3.74 -15.91
N ILE A 257 11.00 3.46 -15.99
CA ILE A 257 10.32 3.12 -17.25
C ILE A 257 10.43 4.28 -18.26
N LYS A 258 10.20 5.54 -17.83
CA LYS A 258 10.41 6.72 -18.69
C LYS A 258 11.88 6.87 -19.10
N GLY A 259 12.80 6.60 -18.18
CA GLY A 259 14.24 6.54 -18.46
C GLY A 259 14.60 5.55 -19.57
N LEU A 260 14.07 4.31 -19.50
CA LEU A 260 14.27 3.31 -20.55
C LEU A 260 13.71 3.74 -21.90
N LEU A 261 12.53 4.40 -21.90
CA LEU A 261 11.96 4.97 -23.13
C LEU A 261 12.89 6.03 -23.73
N VAL A 262 13.39 6.96 -22.90
CA VAL A 262 14.29 8.03 -23.35
C VAL A 262 15.61 7.48 -23.88
N LEU A 263 16.20 6.49 -23.21
CA LEU A 263 17.43 5.83 -23.67
C LEU A 263 17.26 5.20 -25.06
N LYS A 264 16.09 4.58 -25.30
CA LYS A 264 15.73 4.08 -26.62
C LYS A 264 15.62 5.20 -27.66
N LEU A 265 15.02 6.34 -27.32
CA LEU A 265 14.88 7.48 -28.24
C LEU A 265 16.23 8.12 -28.61
N ILE A 266 17.18 8.16 -27.69
CA ILE A 266 18.52 8.72 -27.93
C ILE A 266 19.55 7.67 -28.39
N ASN A 267 19.11 6.43 -28.67
CA ASN A 267 19.97 5.30 -29.06
C ASN A 267 21.12 5.04 -28.07
N LYS A 268 20.87 5.18 -26.76
CA LYS A 268 21.84 4.85 -25.70
C LYS A 268 21.51 3.49 -25.11
N GLU A 269 22.44 2.55 -25.25
CA GLU A 269 22.28 1.17 -24.78
C GLU A 269 22.80 0.98 -23.35
N ILE A 270 22.23 0.01 -22.65
CA ILE A 270 22.70 -0.45 -21.34
C ILE A 270 23.71 -1.56 -21.57
N ASN A 271 24.91 -1.40 -21.03
CA ASN A 271 26.05 -2.29 -21.23
C ASN A 271 27.05 -2.16 -20.07
N ASP A 272 28.24 -2.74 -20.23
CA ASP A 272 29.29 -2.71 -19.21
C ASP A 272 29.75 -1.27 -18.86
N ASP A 273 29.60 -0.32 -19.78
CA ASP A 273 29.96 1.10 -19.59
C ASP A 273 28.81 1.94 -19.04
N PHE A 274 27.54 1.52 -19.23
CA PHE A 274 26.36 2.25 -18.76
C PHE A 274 25.34 1.35 -18.05
N SER A 275 25.08 1.59 -16.76
CA SER A 275 24.18 0.76 -15.94
C SER A 275 22.97 1.52 -15.39
N ILE A 276 21.89 0.79 -15.11
CA ILE A 276 20.68 1.35 -14.50
C ILE A 276 20.28 0.52 -13.29
N VAL A 277 19.84 1.20 -12.23
CA VAL A 277 19.08 0.61 -11.13
C VAL A 277 17.76 1.37 -10.98
N ALA A 278 16.69 0.64 -10.74
CA ALA A 278 15.38 1.21 -10.39
C ALA A 278 15.01 0.90 -8.94
N TYR A 279 14.32 1.82 -8.28
CA TYR A 279 13.59 1.51 -7.05
C TYR A 279 12.21 0.95 -7.40
N ASP A 280 11.77 -0.08 -6.68
CA ASP A 280 10.59 -0.91 -6.95
C ASP A 280 10.73 -1.77 -8.22
N ASP A 281 10.35 -3.05 -8.14
CA ASP A 281 10.41 -3.95 -9.28
C ASP A 281 9.24 -3.74 -10.26
N HIS A 282 9.44 -4.17 -11.51
CA HIS A 282 8.45 -4.13 -12.57
C HIS A 282 8.75 -5.22 -13.61
N ASP A 283 7.72 -5.79 -14.24
CA ASP A 283 7.94 -6.88 -15.21
C ASP A 283 8.74 -6.43 -16.44
N VAL A 284 8.57 -5.18 -16.88
CA VAL A 284 9.40 -4.56 -17.94
C VAL A 284 10.90 -4.63 -17.61
N PHE A 285 11.29 -4.53 -16.34
CA PHE A 285 12.71 -4.62 -15.94
C PHE A 285 13.28 -6.02 -16.12
N LYS A 286 12.45 -7.06 -15.96
CA LYS A 286 12.84 -8.46 -16.21
C LYS A 286 12.88 -8.78 -17.70
N LEU A 287 12.05 -8.11 -18.50
CA LEU A 287 11.95 -8.30 -19.95
C LEU A 287 13.00 -7.50 -20.75
N HIS A 288 13.63 -6.50 -20.14
CA HIS A 288 14.70 -5.73 -20.78
C HIS A 288 15.95 -6.60 -21.00
N THR A 289 16.76 -6.28 -22.01
CA THR A 289 18.05 -6.92 -22.28
C THR A 289 19.16 -5.86 -22.28
N PRO A 290 20.13 -5.90 -21.34
CA PRO A 290 20.17 -6.77 -20.16
C PRO A 290 19.04 -6.44 -19.15
N PRO A 291 18.63 -7.36 -18.27
CA PRO A 291 17.59 -7.07 -17.29
C PRO A 291 18.04 -6.00 -16.28
N ILE A 292 17.10 -5.20 -15.77
CA ILE A 292 17.41 -4.05 -14.90
C ILE A 292 17.44 -4.50 -13.43
N SER A 293 18.55 -4.21 -12.75
CA SER A 293 18.68 -4.42 -11.30
C SER A 293 17.76 -3.48 -10.52
N VAL A 294 17.24 -3.94 -9.38
CA VAL A 294 16.23 -3.17 -8.62
C VAL A 294 16.45 -3.21 -7.11
N VAL A 295 15.98 -2.16 -6.43
CA VAL A 295 15.69 -2.20 -4.99
C VAL A 295 14.24 -2.62 -4.83
N ASP A 296 14.02 -3.84 -4.35
CA ASP A 296 12.70 -4.43 -4.15
C ASP A 296 12.22 -4.24 -2.71
N GLN A 297 10.95 -3.85 -2.56
CA GLN A 297 10.31 -3.74 -1.25
C GLN A 297 9.72 -5.10 -0.84
N PRO A 298 9.78 -5.50 0.44
CA PRO A 298 9.28 -6.80 0.90
C PRO A 298 7.76 -6.82 1.03
N ILE A 299 7.04 -6.72 -0.11
CA ILE A 299 5.58 -6.52 -0.17
C ILE A 299 4.78 -7.57 0.62
N GLU A 300 5.21 -8.84 0.58
CA GLU A 300 4.53 -9.92 1.34
C GLU A 300 4.60 -9.68 2.85
N GLU A 301 5.77 -9.30 3.35
CA GLU A 301 6.01 -9.01 4.77
C GLU A 301 5.32 -7.69 5.17
N MET A 302 5.36 -6.67 4.31
CA MET A 302 4.62 -5.42 4.52
C MET A 302 3.13 -5.69 4.73
N ALA A 303 2.51 -6.43 3.81
CA ALA A 303 1.08 -6.75 3.90
C ALA A 303 0.75 -7.59 5.14
N GLU A 304 1.63 -8.51 5.53
CA GLU A 304 1.47 -9.29 6.76
C GLU A 304 1.49 -8.39 8.00
N LYS A 305 2.50 -7.53 8.13
CA LYS A 305 2.62 -6.62 9.27
C LYS A 305 1.48 -5.61 9.33
N ILE A 306 1.05 -5.06 8.20
CA ILE A 306 -0.09 -4.14 8.15
C ILE A 306 -1.35 -4.81 8.71
N ILE A 307 -1.67 -6.02 8.24
CA ILE A 307 -2.86 -6.75 8.68
C ILE A 307 -2.75 -7.20 10.14
N ASP A 308 -1.60 -7.71 10.57
CA ASP A 308 -1.40 -8.16 11.94
C ASP A 308 -1.56 -7.00 12.93
N VAL A 309 -0.94 -5.85 12.65
CA VAL A 309 -1.05 -4.65 13.50
C VAL A 309 -2.50 -4.16 13.53
N LEU A 310 -3.17 -4.06 12.37
CA LEU A 310 -4.54 -3.58 12.29
C LEU A 310 -5.54 -4.50 13.02
N LEU A 311 -5.40 -5.82 12.85
CA LEU A 311 -6.30 -6.78 13.49
C LEU A 311 -6.08 -6.88 15.00
N ASN A 312 -4.83 -6.77 15.47
CA ASN A 312 -4.54 -6.66 16.89
C ASN A 312 -5.20 -5.40 17.49
N GLU A 313 -5.19 -4.30 16.73
CA GLU A 313 -5.84 -3.06 17.14
C GLU A 313 -7.37 -3.18 17.18
N LEU A 314 -7.98 -3.79 16.16
CA LEU A 314 -9.42 -4.10 16.11
C LEU A 314 -9.86 -5.01 17.26
N ALA A 315 -9.09 -6.05 17.56
CA ALA A 315 -9.37 -6.94 18.70
C ALA A 315 -9.26 -6.20 20.03
N SER A 316 -8.28 -5.32 20.17
CA SER A 316 -8.05 -4.52 21.38
C SER A 316 -9.05 -3.38 21.55
N ALA A 317 -9.74 -2.92 20.48
CA ALA A 317 -10.79 -1.88 20.54
C ALA A 317 -11.98 -2.29 21.39
N SER A 318 -12.16 -3.59 21.57
CA SER A 318 -13.16 -4.15 22.47
C SER A 318 -12.76 -4.10 23.96
N ASN A 319 -11.48 -3.80 24.29
CA ASN A 319 -10.95 -3.77 25.65
C ASN A 319 -10.44 -2.36 26.02
N THR A 320 -11.25 -1.61 26.79
CA THR A 320 -11.07 -0.19 27.14
C THR A 320 -9.91 0.13 28.11
N LEU A 321 -9.20 -0.87 28.62
CA LEU A 321 -8.25 -0.74 29.73
C LEU A 321 -6.77 -0.73 29.34
N VAL A 322 -6.44 -0.90 28.06
CA VAL A 322 -5.03 -0.99 27.60
C VAL A 322 -4.62 0.31 26.92
N LYS A 323 -3.66 1.02 27.54
CA LYS A 323 -2.97 2.15 26.91
C LYS A 323 -2.17 1.60 25.73
N ARG A 324 -2.43 2.10 24.52
CA ARG A 324 -1.80 1.60 23.29
C ARG A 324 -0.60 2.45 22.93
N GLU A 325 0.55 1.81 22.82
CA GLU A 325 1.71 2.41 22.17
C GLU A 325 1.61 2.13 20.66
N ALA A 326 1.93 3.15 19.85
CA ALA A 326 1.99 3.01 18.41
C ALA A 326 3.09 2.01 18.01
N CYS A 327 2.73 1.03 17.17
CA CYS A 327 3.67 0.07 16.62
C CYS A 327 4.32 0.64 15.36
N LYS A 328 5.62 0.90 15.40
CA LYS A 328 6.41 1.30 14.22
C LYS A 328 7.25 0.12 13.74
N VAL A 329 6.98 -0.34 12.52
CA VAL A 329 7.68 -1.43 11.86
C VAL A 329 8.48 -0.85 10.70
N ILE A 330 9.79 -1.09 10.69
CA ILE A 330 10.70 -0.73 9.59
C ILE A 330 11.24 -2.01 8.99
N LEU A 331 10.86 -2.29 7.74
CA LEU A 331 11.29 -3.48 7.01
C LEU A 331 12.50 -3.17 6.13
N GLN A 332 13.32 -4.20 5.89
CA GLN A 332 14.52 -4.05 5.08
C GLN A 332 14.22 -4.32 3.61
N PRO A 333 14.63 -3.42 2.69
CA PRO A 333 14.52 -3.68 1.26
C PRO A 333 15.53 -4.75 0.82
N LYS A 334 15.33 -5.28 -0.38
CA LYS A 334 16.24 -6.27 -1.00
C LYS A 334 16.79 -5.71 -2.29
N PHE A 335 18.11 -5.70 -2.45
CA PHE A 335 18.71 -5.41 -3.75
C PHE A 335 18.74 -6.68 -4.61
N ILE A 336 18.03 -6.66 -5.74
CA ILE A 336 18.00 -7.73 -6.73
C ILE A 336 18.93 -7.34 -7.87
N LYS A 337 20.15 -7.89 -7.83
CA LYS A 337 21.10 -7.78 -8.94
C LYS A 337 20.63 -8.64 -10.12
N ARG A 338 20.66 -8.07 -11.32
CA ARG A 338 20.36 -8.76 -12.59
C ARG A 338 21.47 -8.57 -13.60
#